data_AF-A0A6C0H3Z9-F1
#
_entry.id   AF-A0A6C0H3Z9-F1
#
_cell.length_a   1.000
_cell.length_b   1.000
_cell.length_c   1.000
_cell.angle_alpha   90.00
_cell.angle_beta   90.00
_cell.angle_gamma   90.00
#
_symmetry.space_group_name_H-M   'P 1'
#
loop_
_entity.id
_entity.type
_entity.pdbx_description
1 polymer ?
#
loop_
_entity_poly.entity_id
_entity_poly.type
_entity_poly.pdbx_seq_one_letter_code
_entity_poly.pdbx_strand_id
1 'polypeptide(L)'
;MLIKYPLLVPTFGHGATSLIVSPFETLASNLFSGLCIYYCSFFQRKMLLIIFSIYHIADDFKIQNNFYKYSLSSLFHMAWLKYPLLSKCYLTLVHSPRHYLTIYKRKRRVAQQFLIGIGTSALAIPFLNANLDSVLNNYLGELWFVGPIIAHIIVHSYYNKIINNTSTIS
;
A
#
# COMPACT_ATOMS: atom_id res chain seq x y z
N MET A 1 7.68 -25.32 -4.34
CA MET A 1 6.85 -24.85 -3.22
C MET A 1 6.09 -23.62 -3.68
N LEU A 2 4.75 -23.59 -3.56
CA LEU A 2 3.91 -22.50 -4.07
C LEU A 2 3.76 -21.43 -2.99
N ILE A 3 4.30 -20.23 -3.23
CA ILE A 3 4.07 -19.07 -2.36
C ILE A 3 2.57 -18.76 -2.39
N LYS A 4 1.90 -18.80 -1.23
CA LYS A 4 0.43 -18.58 -1.12
C LYS A 4 0.02 -17.18 -1.58
N TYR A 5 0.88 -16.18 -1.36
CA TYR A 5 0.66 -14.77 -1.74
C TYR A 5 1.91 -14.18 -2.43
N PRO A 6 2.21 -14.56 -3.68
CA PRO A 6 3.43 -14.11 -4.36
C PRO A 6 3.46 -12.60 -4.60
N LEU A 7 2.29 -11.96 -4.51
CA LEU A 7 2.09 -10.53 -4.70
C LEU A 7 2.43 -9.69 -3.47
N LEU A 8 2.63 -10.31 -2.30
CA LEU A 8 3.11 -9.58 -1.13
C LEU A 8 4.57 -9.15 -1.30
N VAL A 9 5.40 -9.89 -2.07
CA VAL A 9 6.80 -9.57 -2.33
C VAL A 9 7.01 -8.15 -2.90
N PRO A 10 6.38 -7.78 -4.02
CA PRO A 10 6.49 -6.41 -4.54
C PRO A 10 5.76 -5.40 -3.66
N THR A 11 4.70 -5.80 -2.95
CA THR A 11 3.94 -4.91 -2.05
C THR A 11 4.77 -4.50 -0.83
N PHE A 12 5.58 -5.42 -0.27
CA PHE A 12 6.51 -5.10 0.82
C PHE A 12 7.58 -4.09 0.36
N GLY A 13 8.15 -4.30 -0.82
CA GLY A 13 9.11 -3.37 -1.42
C GLY A 13 8.53 -1.98 -1.63
N HIS A 14 7.28 -1.90 -2.10
CA HIS A 14 6.56 -0.65 -2.30
C HIS A 14 6.19 0.04 -0.97
N GLY A 15 5.72 -0.71 0.03
CA GLY A 15 5.44 -0.16 1.36
C GLY A 15 6.70 0.33 2.08
N ALA A 16 7.82 -0.34 1.89
CA ALA A 16 9.10 -0.01 2.53
C ALA A 16 9.68 1.33 2.06
N THR A 17 9.33 1.81 0.85
CA THR A 17 9.81 3.12 0.39
C THR A 17 9.27 4.29 1.23
N SER A 18 8.11 4.12 1.86
CA SER A 18 7.55 5.10 2.81
C SER A 18 8.47 5.34 4.02
N LEU A 19 9.22 4.33 4.48
CA LEU A 19 10.18 4.48 5.60
C LEU A 19 11.32 5.45 5.28
N ILE A 20 11.67 5.63 4.00
CA ILE A 20 12.75 6.53 3.59
C ILE A 20 12.31 7.97 3.44
N VAL A 21 11.05 8.17 3.05
CA VAL A 21 10.44 9.50 2.98
C VAL A 21 10.06 9.98 4.37
N SER A 22 9.55 9.07 5.20
CA SER A 22 8.81 9.38 6.42
C SER A 22 8.93 8.28 7.48
N PRO A 23 10.11 8.10 8.08
CA PRO A 23 10.38 6.96 8.95
C PRO A 23 9.48 6.93 10.18
N PHE A 24 9.34 8.06 10.89
CA PHE A 24 8.57 8.12 12.14
C PHE A 24 7.08 7.95 11.90
N GLU A 25 6.53 8.63 10.89
CA GLU A 25 5.12 8.55 10.52
C GLU A 25 4.77 7.15 10.01
N THR A 26 5.68 6.53 9.24
CA THR A 26 5.48 5.16 8.76
C THR A 26 5.52 4.16 9.91
N LEU A 27 6.47 4.26 10.84
CA LEU A 27 6.54 3.37 11.99
C LEU A 27 5.33 3.53 12.93
N ALA A 28 4.97 4.78 13.26
CA ALA A 28 3.81 5.08 14.10
C ALA A 28 2.51 4.59 13.45
N SER A 29 2.34 4.82 12.14
CA SER A 29 1.15 4.36 11.43
C SER A 29 1.09 2.83 11.34
N ASN A 30 2.21 2.15 11.12
CA ASN A 30 2.25 0.68 11.12
C ASN A 30 1.89 0.10 12.49
N LEU A 31 2.42 0.69 13.57
CA LEU A 31 2.11 0.25 14.93
C LEU A 31 0.61 0.46 15.23
N PHE A 32 0.08 1.64 14.97
CA PHE A 32 -1.32 1.96 15.26
C PHE A 32 -2.27 1.11 14.41
N SER A 33 -2.05 1.03 13.10
CA SER A 33 -2.88 0.19 12.21
C SER A 33 -2.76 -1.29 12.56
N GLY A 34 -1.58 -1.77 12.96
CA GLY A 34 -1.37 -3.14 13.43
C GLY A 34 -2.18 -3.44 14.69
N LEU A 35 -2.14 -2.55 15.70
CA LEU A 35 -2.95 -2.69 16.92
C LEU A 35 -4.44 -2.65 16.62
N CYS A 36 -4.91 -1.74 15.77
CA CYS A 36 -6.33 -1.67 15.39
C CYS A 36 -6.80 -2.93 14.67
N ILE A 37 -5.99 -3.46 13.75
CA ILE A 37 -6.32 -4.67 12.97
C ILE A 37 -6.31 -5.91 13.85
N TYR A 38 -5.43 -6.00 14.85
CA TYR A 38 -5.39 -7.11 15.79
C TYR A 38 -6.76 -7.35 16.44
N TYR A 39 -7.45 -6.28 16.86
CA TYR A 39 -8.78 -6.36 17.47
C TYR A 39 -9.95 -6.47 16.49
N CYS A 40 -9.70 -6.41 15.17
CA CYS A 40 -10.74 -6.54 14.16
C CYS A 40 -11.02 -8.01 13.82
N SER A 41 -12.30 -8.35 13.68
CA SER A 41 -12.73 -9.65 13.13
C SER A 41 -12.33 -9.79 11.66
N PHE A 42 -12.30 -11.02 11.16
CA PHE A 42 -12.00 -11.30 9.76
C PHE A 42 -12.89 -10.51 8.77
N PHE A 43 -14.18 -10.40 9.07
CA PHE A 43 -15.11 -9.60 8.26
C PHE A 43 -14.75 -8.10 8.29
N GLN A 44 -14.44 -7.56 9.47
CA GLN A 44 -14.01 -6.16 9.61
C GLN A 44 -12.72 -5.88 8.85
N ARG A 45 -11.72 -6.79 8.91
CA ARG A 45 -10.47 -6.67 8.15
C ARG A 45 -10.69 -6.61 6.64
N LYS A 46 -11.61 -7.44 6.11
CA LYS A 46 -12.01 -7.39 4.70
C LYS A 46 -12.67 -6.07 4.33
N MET A 47 -13.62 -5.60 5.15
CA MET A 47 -14.30 -4.34 4.90
C MET A 47 -13.33 -3.16 4.92
N LEU A 48 -12.40 -3.13 5.88
CA LEU A 48 -11.35 -2.12 5.94
C LEU A 48 -10.47 -2.15 4.69
N LEU A 49 -10.05 -3.34 4.22
CA LEU A 49 -9.26 -3.46 3.01
C LEU A 49 -9.99 -2.91 1.77
N ILE A 50 -11.29 -3.19 1.62
CA ILE A 50 -12.12 -2.68 0.52
C ILE A 50 -12.21 -1.16 0.61
N ILE A 51 -12.58 -0.61 1.77
CA ILE A 51 -12.77 0.83 1.97
C ILE A 51 -11.47 1.58 1.70
N PHE A 52 -10.36 1.14 2.29
CA PHE A 52 -9.06 1.80 2.10
C PHE A 52 -8.54 1.64 0.66
N SER A 53 -8.83 0.53 -0.02
CA SER A 53 -8.49 0.37 -1.44
C SER A 53 -9.28 1.35 -2.30
N ILE A 54 -10.60 1.50 -2.10
CA ILE A 54 -11.43 2.49 -2.80
C ILE A 54 -10.94 3.91 -2.49
N TYR A 55 -10.62 4.20 -1.23
CA TYR A 55 -10.07 5.49 -0.84
C TYR A 55 -8.74 5.79 -1.56
N HIS A 56 -7.83 4.82 -1.62
CA HIS A 56 -6.53 4.98 -2.27
C HIS A 56 -6.64 5.14 -3.79
N ILE A 57 -7.48 4.33 -4.47
CA ILE A 57 -7.74 4.46 -5.90
C ILE A 57 -8.39 5.81 -6.22
N ALA A 58 -9.26 6.31 -5.33
CA ALA A 58 -9.91 7.59 -5.52
C ALA A 58 -8.87 8.72 -5.64
N ASP A 59 -7.79 8.69 -4.84
CA ASP A 59 -6.73 9.69 -4.90
C ASP A 59 -5.90 9.67 -6.20
N ASP A 60 -5.90 8.55 -6.93
CA ASP A 60 -5.32 8.49 -8.28
C ASP A 60 -6.18 9.27 -9.30
N PHE A 61 -7.48 9.42 -9.04
CA PHE A 61 -8.41 10.19 -9.86
C PHE A 61 -8.40 11.68 -9.50
N LYS A 62 -8.03 12.53 -10.46
CA LYS A 62 -8.10 13.99 -10.35
C LYS A 62 -9.54 14.52 -10.54
N ILE A 63 -10.51 13.94 -9.85
CA ILE A 63 -11.93 14.32 -9.93
C ILE A 63 -12.30 15.20 -8.72
N GLN A 64 -12.79 16.42 -8.99
CA GLN A 64 -13.15 17.38 -7.92
C GLN A 64 -14.42 17.00 -7.17
N ASN A 65 -15.41 16.41 -7.85
CA ASN A 65 -16.66 16.01 -7.21
C ASN A 65 -16.48 14.69 -6.46
N ASN A 66 -16.61 14.74 -5.12
CA ASN A 66 -16.41 13.58 -4.25
C ASN A 66 -17.35 12.40 -4.55
N PHE A 67 -18.61 12.66 -4.89
CA PHE A 67 -19.57 11.60 -5.19
C PHE A 67 -19.13 10.81 -6.43
N TYR A 68 -18.78 11.51 -7.52
CA TYR A 68 -18.25 10.86 -8.73
C TYR A 68 -16.89 10.19 -8.49
N LYS A 69 -16.00 10.84 -7.73
CA LYS A 69 -14.67 10.32 -7.40
C LYS A 69 -14.75 8.94 -6.73
N TYR A 70 -15.54 8.82 -5.67
CA TYR A 70 -15.68 7.56 -4.94
C TYR A 70 -16.56 6.53 -5.66
N SER A 71 -17.56 6.97 -6.43
CA SER A 71 -18.36 6.06 -7.26
C SER A 71 -17.49 5.38 -8.32
N LEU A 72 -16.68 6.16 -9.05
CA LEU A 72 -15.78 5.61 -10.05
C LEU A 72 -14.72 4.69 -9.43
N SER A 73 -14.13 5.10 -8.31
CA SER A 73 -13.20 4.26 -7.54
C SER A 73 -13.80 2.93 -7.10
N SER A 74 -15.06 2.95 -6.65
CA SER A 74 -15.78 1.73 -6.28
C SER A 74 -15.96 0.81 -7.49
N LEU A 75 -16.33 1.34 -8.66
CA LEU A 75 -16.45 0.55 -9.89
C LEU A 75 -15.09 -0.06 -10.31
N PHE A 76 -14.01 0.70 -10.21
CA PHE A 76 -12.66 0.19 -10.47
C PHE A 76 -12.26 -0.92 -9.50
N HIS A 77 -12.51 -0.74 -8.20
CA HIS A 77 -12.24 -1.77 -7.19
C HIS A 77 -13.05 -3.04 -7.47
N MET A 78 -14.33 -2.92 -7.84
CA MET A 78 -15.16 -4.08 -8.21
C MET A 78 -14.62 -4.78 -9.46
N ALA A 79 -14.15 -4.05 -10.46
CA ALA A 79 -13.49 -4.63 -11.62
C ALA A 79 -12.20 -5.38 -11.23
N TRP A 80 -11.45 -4.88 -10.26
CA TRP A 80 -10.25 -5.54 -9.74
C TRP A 80 -10.56 -6.82 -8.94
N LEU A 81 -11.67 -6.85 -8.20
CA LEU A 81 -12.14 -8.06 -7.54
C LEU A 81 -12.54 -9.13 -8.55
N LYS A 82 -13.20 -8.73 -9.65
CA LYS A 82 -13.62 -9.65 -10.72
C LYS A 82 -12.44 -10.12 -11.59
N TYR A 83 -11.48 -9.23 -11.87
CA TYR A 83 -10.34 -9.48 -12.73
C TYR A 83 -9.03 -9.14 -12.01
N PRO A 84 -8.56 -9.99 -11.09
CA PRO A 84 -7.36 -9.72 -10.30
C PRO A 84 -6.08 -9.68 -11.13
N LEU A 85 -6.07 -10.18 -12.37
CA LEU A 85 -4.95 -10.00 -13.28
C LEU A 85 -4.84 -8.54 -13.77
N LEU A 86 -5.99 -7.89 -14.01
CA LEU A 86 -6.07 -6.49 -14.43
C LEU A 86 -5.49 -5.57 -13.34
N SER A 87 -5.84 -5.81 -12.08
CA SER A 87 -5.33 -5.04 -10.95
C SER A 87 -3.81 -5.18 -10.81
N LYS A 88 -3.27 -6.40 -11.00
CA LYS A 88 -1.81 -6.63 -11.01
C LYS A 88 -1.13 -5.84 -12.12
N CYS A 89 -1.63 -5.96 -13.36
CA CYS A 89 -1.04 -5.24 -14.49
C CYS A 89 -1.08 -3.72 -14.26
N TYR A 90 -2.19 -3.18 -13.76
CA TYR A 90 -2.28 -1.76 -13.44
C TYR A 90 -1.29 -1.35 -12.34
N LEU A 91 -1.24 -2.09 -11.23
CA LEU A 91 -0.35 -1.77 -10.12
C LEU A 91 1.13 -1.82 -10.55
N THR A 92 1.52 -2.87 -11.28
CA THR A 92 2.90 -3.07 -11.71
C THR A 92 3.33 -2.14 -12.84
N LEU A 93 2.47 -1.90 -13.84
CA LEU A 93 2.87 -1.18 -15.07
C LEU A 93 2.52 0.31 -15.03
N VAL A 94 1.52 0.71 -14.24
CA VAL A 94 1.02 2.09 -14.21
C VAL A 94 1.30 2.74 -12.86
N HIS A 95 0.79 2.16 -11.77
CA HIS A 95 0.82 2.80 -10.45
C HIS A 95 2.25 2.87 -9.88
N SER A 96 2.94 1.74 -9.72
CA SER A 96 4.29 1.72 -9.15
C SER A 96 5.29 2.54 -9.98
N PRO A 97 5.33 2.45 -11.33
CA PRO A 97 6.21 3.31 -12.14
C PRO A 97 5.88 4.79 -12.00
N ARG A 98 4.60 5.18 -12.00
CA ARG A 98 4.20 6.58 -11.79
C ARG A 98 4.61 7.10 -10.41
N HIS A 99 4.48 6.27 -9.37
CA HIS A 99 4.92 6.60 -8.03
C HIS A 99 6.43 6.84 -7.99
N TYR A 100 7.23 5.91 -8.54
CA TYR A 100 8.67 6.08 -8.64
C TYR A 100 9.06 7.29 -9.48
N LEU A 101 8.46 7.51 -10.66
CA LEU A 101 8.73 8.68 -11.50
C LEU A 101 8.46 10.00 -10.77
N THR A 102 7.44 10.04 -9.92
CA THR A 102 7.13 11.21 -9.09
C THR A 102 8.24 11.46 -8.06
N ILE A 103 8.78 10.40 -7.45
CA ILE A 103 9.95 10.47 -6.57
C ILE A 103 11.20 10.94 -7.34
N TYR A 104 11.48 10.34 -8.51
CA TYR A 104 12.62 10.68 -9.38
C TYR A 104 12.60 12.16 -9.76
N LYS A 105 11.45 12.67 -10.22
CA LYS A 105 11.27 14.09 -10.57
C LYS A 105 11.53 15.03 -9.39
N ARG A 106 11.32 14.55 -8.16
CA ARG A 106 11.51 15.31 -6.91
C ARG A 106 12.91 15.17 -6.31
N LYS A 107 13.84 14.42 -6.94
CA LYS A 107 15.26 14.21 -6.56
C LYS A 107 15.53 13.84 -5.09
N ARG A 108 14.57 13.28 -4.34
CA ARG A 108 14.80 12.88 -2.94
C ARG A 108 15.27 11.43 -2.84
N ARG A 109 16.51 11.21 -2.38
CA ARG A 109 17.04 9.92 -1.88
C ARG A 109 16.72 8.71 -2.78
N VAL A 110 16.71 8.94 -4.09
CA VAL A 110 16.24 8.00 -5.11
C VAL A 110 16.99 6.66 -5.05
N ALA A 111 18.32 6.72 -4.98
CA ALA A 111 19.16 5.52 -4.89
C ALA A 111 18.87 4.71 -3.62
N GLN A 112 18.64 5.37 -2.48
CA GLN A 112 18.31 4.70 -1.22
C GLN A 112 16.94 4.02 -1.28
N GLN A 113 15.94 4.66 -1.89
CA GLN A 113 14.61 4.08 -2.06
C GLN A 113 14.61 2.89 -3.02
N PHE A 114 15.38 2.95 -4.10
CA PHE A 114 15.54 1.84 -5.04
C PHE A 114 16.23 0.64 -4.38
N LEU A 115 17.35 0.88 -3.68
CA LEU A 115 18.10 -0.17 -2.97
C LEU A 115 17.24 -0.83 -1.89
N ILE A 116 16.45 -0.06 -1.14
CA ILE A 116 15.58 -0.60 -0.09
C ILE A 116 14.37 -1.31 -0.67
N GLY A 117 13.77 -0.80 -1.75
CA GLY A 117 12.68 -1.49 -2.45
C GLY A 117 13.13 -2.87 -2.95
N ILE A 118 14.28 -2.94 -3.63
CA ILE A 118 14.85 -4.21 -4.09
C ILE A 118 15.25 -5.09 -2.92
N GLY A 119 15.95 -4.54 -1.92
CA GLY A 119 16.44 -5.29 -0.76
C GLY A 119 15.32 -5.90 0.05
N THR A 120 14.26 -5.15 0.34
CA THR A 120 13.10 -5.65 1.10
C THR A 120 12.25 -6.63 0.29
N SER A 121 12.09 -6.44 -1.02
CA SER A 121 11.47 -7.45 -1.88
C SER A 121 12.30 -8.73 -1.94
N ALA A 122 13.63 -8.65 -2.05
CA ALA A 122 14.50 -9.82 -2.06
C ALA A 122 14.45 -10.57 -0.72
N LEU A 123 14.46 -9.85 0.41
CA LEU A 123 14.32 -10.43 1.76
C LEU A 123 12.94 -11.05 1.98
N ALA A 124 11.88 -10.53 1.37
CA ALA A 124 10.54 -11.11 1.49
C ALA A 124 10.43 -12.53 0.88
N ILE A 125 11.29 -12.89 -0.08
CA ILE A 125 11.28 -14.20 -0.74
C ILE A 125 11.55 -15.36 0.24
N PRO A 126 12.68 -15.39 1.00
CA PRO A 126 12.91 -16.43 2.00
C PRO A 126 11.88 -16.41 3.14
N PHE A 127 11.40 -15.23 3.56
CA PHE A 127 10.36 -15.13 4.59
C PHE A 127 9.03 -15.78 4.15
N LEU A 128 8.62 -15.59 2.91
CA LEU A 128 7.42 -16.26 2.37
C LEU A 128 7.63 -17.76 2.16
N ASN A 129 8.87 -18.20 1.94
CA ASN A 129 9.21 -19.62 1.87
C ASN A 129 9.36 -20.30 3.24
N ALA A 130 9.47 -19.54 4.34
CA ALA A 130 9.69 -20.09 5.69
C ALA A 130 8.40 -20.36 6.48
N ASN A 131 7.24 -20.52 5.80
CA ASN A 131 5.92 -20.60 6.44
C ASN A 131 5.58 -19.42 7.37
N LEU A 132 6.29 -18.28 7.25
CA LEU A 132 6.08 -17.12 8.10
C LEU A 132 4.64 -16.60 7.99
N ASP A 133 4.01 -16.70 6.82
CA ASP A 133 2.59 -16.37 6.68
C ASP A 133 1.71 -17.22 7.59
N SER A 134 1.99 -18.52 7.72
CA SER A 134 1.26 -19.39 8.66
C SER A 134 1.51 -18.99 10.11
N VAL A 135 2.77 -18.66 10.45
CA VAL A 135 3.15 -18.21 11.79
C VAL A 135 2.44 -16.89 12.13
N LEU A 136 2.47 -15.91 11.24
CA LEU A 136 1.83 -14.61 11.41
C LEU A 136 0.31 -14.72 11.42
N ASN A 137 -0.30 -15.59 10.61
CA ASN A 137 -1.72 -15.88 10.70
C ASN A 137 -2.10 -16.47 12.06
N ASN A 138 -1.26 -17.31 12.67
CA ASN A 138 -1.51 -17.86 14.00
C ASN A 138 -1.43 -16.80 15.11
N TYR A 139 -0.48 -15.86 15.02
CA TYR A 139 -0.27 -14.84 16.05
C TYR A 139 -1.13 -13.58 15.89
N LEU A 140 -1.35 -13.15 14.64
CA LEU A 140 -2.00 -11.88 14.31
C LEU A 140 -3.39 -12.08 13.67
N GLY A 141 -3.75 -13.33 13.38
CA GLY A 141 -4.98 -13.71 12.68
C GLY A 141 -4.87 -13.60 11.16
N GLU A 142 -5.83 -14.19 10.46
CA GLU A 142 -5.92 -14.09 9.00
C GLU A 142 -5.96 -12.63 8.52
N LEU A 143 -5.34 -12.35 7.38
CA LEU A 143 -5.24 -11.02 6.79
C LEU A 143 -4.48 -10.01 7.68
N TRP A 144 -3.50 -10.46 8.47
CA TRP A 144 -2.62 -9.61 9.28
C TRP A 144 -1.97 -8.46 8.47
N PHE A 145 -1.68 -8.71 7.19
CA PHE A 145 -1.06 -7.77 6.27
C PHE A 145 -1.93 -6.54 5.94
N VAL A 146 -3.22 -6.54 6.31
CA VAL A 146 -4.10 -5.37 6.15
C VAL A 146 -3.59 -4.17 6.95
N GLY A 147 -2.99 -4.39 8.13
CA GLY A 147 -2.43 -3.32 8.96
C GLY A 147 -1.36 -2.51 8.22
N PRO A 148 -0.28 -3.16 7.74
CA PRO A 148 0.75 -2.50 6.94
C PRO A 148 0.22 -1.82 5.67
N ILE A 149 -0.77 -2.39 4.98
CA ILE A 149 -1.39 -1.77 3.79
C ILE A 149 -2.10 -0.46 4.16
N ILE A 150 -2.93 -0.48 5.19
CA ILE A 150 -3.64 0.72 5.66
C ILE A 150 -2.66 1.80 6.10
N ALA A 151 -1.62 1.41 6.85
CA ALA A 151 -0.59 2.32 7.29
C ALA A 151 0.09 3.04 6.11
N HIS A 152 0.46 2.28 5.08
CA HIS A 152 1.02 2.84 3.85
C HIS A 152 0.07 3.85 3.18
N ILE A 153 -1.23 3.52 3.07
CA ILE A 153 -2.23 4.40 2.44
C ILE A 153 -2.40 5.71 3.23
N ILE A 154 -2.47 5.64 4.56
CA ILE A 154 -2.61 6.82 5.42
C ILE A 154 -1.41 7.75 5.26
N VAL A 155 -0.20 7.20 5.38
CA VAL A 155 1.04 7.96 5.25
C VAL A 155 1.13 8.59 3.86
N HIS A 156 0.87 7.83 2.80
CA HIS A 156 0.90 8.34 1.43
C HIS A 156 -0.09 9.50 1.21
N SER A 157 -1.32 9.38 1.69
CA SER A 157 -2.34 10.43 1.59
C SER A 157 -1.95 11.69 2.36
N TYR A 158 -1.46 11.53 3.60
CA TYR A 158 -0.97 12.64 4.42
C TYR A 158 0.12 13.45 3.71
N TYR A 159 1.12 12.77 3.14
CA TYR A 159 2.20 13.44 2.40
C TYR A 159 1.71 14.14 1.15
N ASN A 160 0.84 13.52 0.36
CA ASN A 160 0.30 14.16 -0.84
C ASN A 160 -0.49 15.43 -0.50
N LYS A 161 -1.23 15.44 0.62
CA LYS A 161 -1.95 16.63 1.08
C LYS A 161 -1.02 17.76 1.50
N ILE A 162 0.02 17.47 2.30
CA ILE A 162 1.02 18.47 2.69
C ILE A 162 1.73 19.07 1.48
N ILE A 163 2.10 18.21 0.53
CA ILE A 163 2.83 18.62 -0.67
C ILE A 163 1.97 19.51 -1.57
N ASN A 164 0.70 19.15 -1.78
CA ASN A 164 -0.20 19.97 -2.60
C ASN A 164 -0.47 21.35 -1.97
N ASN A 165 -0.57 21.41 -0.63
CA ASN A 165 -0.76 22.68 0.09
C ASN A 165 0.48 23.58 0.08
N THR A 166 1.69 23.02 -0.08
CA THR A 166 2.93 23.82 -0.16
C THR A 166 3.20 24.33 -1.57
N SER A 167 2.74 23.64 -2.62
CA SER A 167 2.84 24.10 -4.02
C SER A 167 1.86 25.22 -4.41
N THR A 168 0.86 25.53 -3.57
CA THR A 168 -0.09 26.64 -3.79
C THR A 168 0.36 27.97 -3.18
N ILE A 169 1.50 27.99 -2.48
CA ILE A 169 2.04 29.16 -1.78
C ILE A 169 3.27 29.74 -2.52
N SER A 170 3.73 29.09 -3.59
CA SER A 170 4.86 29.53 -4.44
C SER A 170 4.40 30.21 -5.71
#